data_AF-A0A9X5I9Y6-F1
#
_entry.id   AF-A0A9X5I9Y6-F1
#
_cell.length_a   1.000
_cell.length_b   1.000
_cell.length_c   1.000
_cell.angle_alpha   90.00
_cell.angle_beta   90.00
_cell.angle_gamma   90.00
#
_symmetry.space_group_name_H-M   'P 1'
#
loop_
_entity.id
_entity.type
_entity.pdbx_description
1 polymer ?
#
loop_
_entity_poly.entity_id
_entity_poly.type
_entity_poly.pdbx_seq_one_letter_code
_entity_poly.pdbx_strand_id
1 'polypeptide(L)'
;MNPAIGLAWNPAVGIPMLFVGIVVLVLLWLFGQPRKEQGRRKPMPEQTERARERREPVFGDEAESDADEEGLTSFRAREDDDANDPLFNPRPAQGELDVDLRAELERLGASLAGERTASAAPVLPDEPEARTGRVDPRLDLPFEVDEPVAAAQAPAPAPAPAPAPAPPPPPRTPPRSDLGRRPANAPVERIVSLYVVAREGSKFNGSDLVVAAEKAGLEFGDMGIYHRLVDGHPEQGPIFSVANLVKPGNFDMARIATLQTPGLSFFMALPGPVPALDAWDAMLPTAQRLAELLDGLVLDEERNALGRQRIAHIRDELRGWDRGHEGEEIKFGQ
;
A
#
# COMPACT_ATOMS: atom_id res chain seq x y z
N MET A 1 -24.14 64.31 -22.17
CA MET A 1 -24.67 63.70 -20.94
C MET A 1 -23.91 62.40 -20.74
N ASN A 2 -23.02 62.32 -19.74
CA ASN A 2 -22.20 61.13 -19.52
C ASN A 2 -22.90 60.20 -18.53
N PRO A 3 -23.18 58.93 -18.88
CA PRO A 3 -23.61 57.94 -17.90
C PRO A 3 -22.39 57.52 -17.08
N ALA A 4 -22.27 58.04 -15.86
CA ALA A 4 -21.34 57.51 -14.89
C ALA A 4 -21.79 56.09 -14.50
N ILE A 5 -21.02 55.07 -14.91
CA ILE A 5 -21.26 53.68 -14.49
C ILE A 5 -20.83 53.60 -13.03
N GLY A 6 -21.78 53.84 -12.13
CA GLY A 6 -21.62 53.62 -10.69
C GLY A 6 -21.50 52.12 -10.42
N LEU A 7 -20.27 51.60 -10.45
CA LEU A 7 -19.98 50.22 -10.11
C LEU A 7 -20.20 50.02 -8.60
N ALA A 8 -21.41 49.63 -8.23
CA ALA A 8 -21.81 49.35 -6.85
C ALA A 8 -21.07 48.10 -6.33
N TRP A 9 -19.85 48.29 -5.84
CA TRP A 9 -19.01 47.24 -5.27
C TRP A 9 -19.63 46.74 -3.97
N ASN A 10 -20.15 45.52 -3.99
CA ASN A 10 -20.62 44.85 -2.77
C ASN A 10 -19.39 44.27 -2.03
N PRO A 11 -19.00 44.79 -0.86
CA PRO A 11 -17.84 44.29 -0.12
C PRO A 11 -17.98 42.81 0.26
N ALA A 12 -19.21 42.32 0.50
CA ALA A 12 -19.47 40.92 0.84
C ALA A 12 -19.16 39.94 -0.32
N VAL A 13 -19.07 40.42 -1.56
CA VAL A 13 -18.71 39.62 -2.75
C VAL A 13 -17.30 39.97 -3.23
N GLY A 14 -16.90 41.24 -3.14
CA GLY A 14 -15.57 41.71 -3.55
C GLY A 14 -14.44 41.16 -2.68
N ILE A 15 -14.63 41.09 -1.36
CA ILE A 15 -13.63 40.57 -0.41
C ILE A 15 -13.33 39.07 -0.67
N PRO A 16 -14.31 38.15 -0.75
CA PRO A 16 -14.00 36.75 -1.05
C PRO A 16 -13.40 36.54 -2.45
N MET A 17 -13.83 37.30 -3.47
CA MET A 17 -13.18 37.27 -4.80
C MET A 17 -11.70 37.68 -4.74
N LEU A 18 -11.36 38.69 -3.93
CA LEU A 18 -9.98 39.13 -3.73
C LEU A 18 -9.15 38.06 -3.01
N PHE A 19 -9.69 37.38 -1.99
CA PHE A 19 -9.03 36.24 -1.36
C PHE A 19 -8.79 35.07 -2.32
N VAL A 20 -9.79 34.71 -3.15
CA VAL A 20 -9.62 33.68 -4.19
C VAL A 20 -8.53 34.09 -5.19
N GLY A 21 -8.50 35.36 -5.63
CA GLY A 21 -7.45 35.90 -6.50
C GLY A 21 -6.05 35.81 -5.89
N ILE A 22 -5.90 36.14 -4.61
CA ILE A 22 -4.62 36.01 -3.88
C ILE A 22 -4.21 34.54 -3.76
N VAL A 23 -5.13 33.64 -3.42
CA VAL A 23 -4.84 32.19 -3.33
C VAL A 23 -4.37 31.64 -4.68
N VAL A 24 -5.02 32.02 -5.79
CA VAL A 24 -4.58 31.62 -7.14
C VAL A 24 -3.20 32.21 -7.46
N LEU A 25 -2.93 33.47 -7.11
CA LEU A 25 -1.62 34.10 -7.33
C LEU A 25 -0.50 33.41 -6.52
N VAL A 26 -0.77 33.07 -5.26
CA VAL A 26 0.16 32.33 -4.38
C VAL A 26 0.41 30.94 -4.94
N LEU A 27 -0.63 30.21 -5.36
CA LEU A 27 -0.48 28.90 -6.00
C LEU A 27 0.35 28.98 -7.29
N LEU A 28 0.10 30.01 -8.13
CA LEU A 28 0.87 30.24 -9.35
C LEU A 28 2.34 30.58 -9.05
N TRP A 29 2.64 31.27 -7.96
CA TRP A 29 4.01 31.54 -7.52
C TRP A 29 4.69 30.29 -6.94
N LEU A 30 3.97 29.49 -6.16
CA LEU A 30 4.49 28.33 -5.44
C LEU A 30 4.73 27.13 -6.38
N PHE A 31 3.86 26.92 -7.37
CA PHE A 31 4.02 25.89 -8.41
C PHE A 31 4.67 26.39 -9.71
N GLY A 32 4.68 27.70 -9.97
CA GLY A 32 5.24 28.28 -11.19
C GLY A 32 6.72 28.63 -11.12
N GLN A 33 7.44 28.29 -10.05
CA GLN A 33 8.91 28.38 -10.05
C GLN A 33 9.50 27.25 -10.91
N PRO A 34 10.13 27.55 -12.08
CA PRO A 34 10.81 26.52 -12.85
C PRO A 34 12.03 26.03 -12.06
N ARG A 35 11.98 24.78 -11.58
CA ARG A 35 13.12 24.11 -10.95
C ARG A 35 14.23 23.93 -11.99
N LYS A 36 15.12 24.92 -12.08
CA LYS A 36 16.30 24.89 -12.95
C LYS A 36 17.27 23.82 -12.46
N GLU A 37 17.18 22.68 -13.12
CA GLU A 37 18.26 21.72 -13.44
C GLU A 37 19.57 21.90 -12.66
N GLN A 38 19.85 20.96 -11.76
CA GLN A 38 21.19 20.75 -11.20
C GLN A 38 22.13 20.18 -12.27
N GLY A 39 22.53 21.02 -13.23
CA GLY A 39 23.39 20.67 -14.36
C GLY A 39 24.75 21.38 -14.38
N ARG A 40 25.12 22.11 -13.32
CA ARG A 40 26.35 22.92 -13.29
C ARG A 40 27.57 22.09 -12.87
N ARG A 41 28.14 21.35 -13.83
CA ARG A 41 29.48 20.73 -13.71
C ARG A 41 30.48 21.81 -13.26
N LYS A 42 31.10 21.63 -12.09
CA LYS A 42 32.31 22.37 -11.72
C LYS A 42 33.46 21.83 -12.60
N PRO A 43 34.13 22.65 -13.41
CA PRO A 43 35.44 22.26 -13.92
C PRO A 43 36.41 22.21 -12.73
N MET A 44 36.98 21.03 -12.49
CA MET A 44 38.10 20.87 -11.55
C MET A 44 39.31 21.64 -12.10
N PRO A 45 40.05 22.43 -11.31
CA PRO A 45 41.32 22.97 -11.77
C PRO A 45 42.30 21.82 -12.02
N GLU A 46 42.95 21.91 -13.17
CA GLU A 46 44.00 21.01 -13.65
C GLU A 46 45.16 20.94 -12.64
N GLN A 47 45.29 19.83 -11.91
CA GLN A 47 46.54 19.54 -11.19
C GLN A 47 47.55 18.95 -12.18
N THR A 48 48.52 19.79 -12.52
CA THR A 48 49.67 19.49 -13.38
C THR A 48 50.36 18.19 -12.99
N GLU A 49 50.76 17.43 -14.00
CA GLU A 49 51.55 16.22 -13.88
C GLU A 49 52.78 16.40 -12.98
N ARG A 50 52.97 15.50 -12.01
CA ARG A 50 54.31 15.14 -11.53
C ARG A 50 54.46 13.63 -11.38
N ALA A 51 55.33 13.11 -12.25
CA ALA A 51 56.24 11.99 -12.04
C ALA A 51 55.71 10.76 -11.29
N ARG A 52 55.57 9.67 -12.05
CA ARG A 52 55.63 8.29 -11.56
C ARG A 52 56.80 8.11 -10.59
N GLU A 53 56.55 7.56 -9.40
CA GLU A 53 57.54 6.72 -8.72
C GLU A 53 56.85 5.45 -8.22
N ARG A 54 56.73 4.47 -9.13
CA ARG A 54 56.35 3.09 -8.81
C ARG A 54 57.49 2.51 -7.96
N ARG A 55 57.28 2.36 -6.66
CA ARG A 55 58.18 1.61 -5.78
C ARG A 55 57.77 0.15 -5.75
N GLU A 56 58.67 -0.71 -6.19
CA GLU A 56 58.55 -2.16 -6.04
C GLU A 56 59.23 -2.58 -4.74
N PRO A 57 58.65 -3.49 -3.94
CA PRO A 57 59.32 -4.04 -2.76
C PRO A 57 60.35 -5.08 -3.21
N VAL A 58 61.63 -4.74 -3.08
CA VAL A 58 62.72 -5.72 -3.22
C VAL A 58 62.89 -6.47 -1.90
N PHE A 59 62.83 -7.80 -1.96
CA PHE A 59 63.20 -8.70 -0.87
C PHE A 59 64.65 -9.18 -1.04
N GLY A 60 65.34 -9.39 0.08
CA GLY A 60 66.73 -9.87 0.16
C GLY A 60 67.71 -8.78 0.61
N ASP A 61 68.72 -9.06 1.43
CA ASP A 61 69.00 -10.29 2.22
C ASP A 61 69.99 -9.91 3.37
N GLU A 62 70.51 -10.92 4.09
CA GLU A 62 71.64 -10.89 5.05
C GLU A 62 71.32 -10.66 6.55
N ALA A 63 71.47 -11.75 7.33
CA ALA A 63 72.20 -11.95 8.61
C ALA A 63 72.12 -10.89 9.76
N GLU A 64 72.24 -11.22 11.05
CA GLU A 64 72.99 -12.31 11.72
C GLU A 64 72.59 -12.41 13.22
N SER A 65 72.74 -13.58 13.89
CA SER A 65 72.70 -13.80 15.38
C SER A 65 71.39 -13.41 16.14
N ASP A 66 70.87 -14.02 17.21
CA ASP A 66 71.14 -15.20 18.07
C ASP A 66 69.87 -15.38 18.99
N ALA A 67 69.56 -16.47 19.71
CA ALA A 67 70.11 -17.84 19.86
C ALA A 67 69.04 -18.78 20.53
N ASP A 68 69.44 -20.02 20.83
CA ASP A 68 68.96 -20.97 21.86
C ASP A 68 67.57 -21.69 21.83
N GLU A 69 67.70 -23.02 22.05
CA GLU A 69 66.83 -24.04 22.67
C GLU A 69 65.53 -24.63 22.04
N GLU A 70 65.63 -25.96 21.81
CA GLU A 70 64.67 -27.05 22.10
C GLU A 70 63.24 -27.08 21.49
N GLY A 71 63.19 -27.70 20.30
CA GLY A 71 62.33 -28.85 19.95
C GLY A 71 60.90 -29.02 20.51
N LEU A 72 59.92 -29.10 19.59
CA LEU A 72 59.00 -30.25 19.44
C LEU A 72 58.10 -30.15 18.16
N THR A 73 58.16 -31.20 17.34
CA THR A 73 57.10 -31.74 16.44
C THR A 73 56.33 -30.86 15.42
N SER A 74 56.63 -31.10 14.12
CA SER A 74 55.69 -31.32 12.98
C SER A 74 54.51 -30.36 12.74
N PHE A 75 54.34 -29.74 11.56
CA PHE A 75 54.03 -30.40 10.27
C PHE A 75 54.20 -29.36 9.12
N ARG A 76 54.53 -29.78 7.88
CA ARG A 76 54.59 -28.89 6.70
C ARG A 76 53.90 -29.53 5.49
N ALA A 77 53.21 -28.68 4.69
CA ALA A 77 52.49 -28.98 3.44
C ALA A 77 51.24 -29.89 3.63
N ARG A 78 50.08 -29.60 3.02
CA ARG A 78 49.89 -29.36 1.58
C ARG A 78 48.47 -28.84 1.31
N GLU A 79 48.32 -27.64 0.74
CA GLU A 79 47.03 -27.13 0.19
C GLU A 79 47.28 -26.00 -0.81
N ASP A 80 47.89 -26.35 -1.94
CA ASP A 80 47.81 -25.62 -3.21
C ASP A 80 47.17 -26.59 -4.22
N ASP A 81 45.92 -26.37 -4.65
CA ASP A 81 45.35 -26.75 -5.96
C ASP A 81 43.82 -26.47 -6.12
N ASP A 82 43.04 -26.21 -5.07
CA ASP A 82 41.56 -26.09 -5.14
C ASP A 82 40.99 -24.70 -5.53
N ALA A 83 41.74 -23.88 -6.26
CA ALA A 83 41.34 -22.50 -6.59
C ALA A 83 40.60 -22.33 -7.93
N ASN A 84 40.31 -23.42 -8.68
CA ASN A 84 39.78 -23.30 -10.05
C ASN A 84 38.86 -24.45 -10.50
N ASP A 85 38.02 -24.99 -9.60
CA ASP A 85 36.95 -25.92 -9.98
C ASP A 85 35.78 -25.16 -10.68
N PRO A 86 35.45 -25.45 -11.95
CA PRO A 86 34.35 -24.80 -12.66
C PRO A 86 32.95 -25.10 -12.11
N LEU A 87 32.78 -26.06 -11.20
CA LEU A 87 31.48 -26.36 -10.58
C LEU A 87 30.98 -25.28 -9.61
N PHE A 88 31.88 -24.47 -9.03
CA PHE A 88 31.55 -23.54 -7.95
C PHE A 88 31.52 -22.06 -8.35
N ASN A 89 31.75 -21.70 -9.61
CA ASN A 89 31.70 -20.30 -10.04
C ASN A 89 31.21 -20.10 -11.50
N PRO A 90 29.91 -20.33 -11.78
CA PRO A 90 29.34 -20.09 -13.10
C PRO A 90 29.30 -18.59 -13.42
N ARG A 91 30.20 -18.14 -14.31
CA ARG A 91 30.11 -16.80 -14.92
C ARG A 91 29.01 -16.79 -15.97
N PRO A 92 27.93 -15.98 -15.85
CA PRO A 92 26.89 -15.93 -16.86
C PRO A 92 27.40 -15.32 -18.16
N ALA A 93 27.30 -16.06 -19.27
CA ALA A 93 27.63 -15.57 -20.60
C ALA A 93 26.51 -14.65 -21.11
N GLN A 94 26.78 -13.35 -21.15
CA GLN A 94 25.78 -12.28 -21.34
C GLN A 94 25.22 -12.15 -22.78
N GLY A 95 25.32 -13.21 -23.61
CA GLY A 95 24.93 -13.19 -25.03
C GLY A 95 23.93 -14.26 -25.46
N GLU A 96 23.63 -15.26 -24.62
CA GLU A 96 22.73 -16.38 -25.00
C GLU A 96 21.25 -15.98 -24.83
N LEU A 97 20.93 -15.31 -23.71
CA LEU A 97 19.59 -14.83 -23.37
C LEU A 97 18.94 -13.93 -24.44
N ASP A 98 19.71 -13.12 -25.17
CA ASP A 98 19.21 -12.17 -26.16
C ASP A 98 18.84 -12.84 -27.49
N VAL A 99 19.39 -14.03 -27.76
CA VAL A 99 19.07 -14.86 -28.93
C VAL A 99 17.78 -15.65 -28.67
N ASP A 100 17.65 -16.26 -27.49
CA ASP A 100 16.43 -16.99 -27.09
C ASP A 100 15.21 -16.06 -27.00
N LEU A 101 15.35 -14.87 -26.39
CA LEU A 101 14.25 -13.90 -26.31
C LEU A 101 13.75 -13.48 -27.69
N ARG A 102 14.66 -13.36 -28.66
CA ARG A 102 14.34 -12.96 -30.02
C ARG A 102 13.62 -14.07 -30.79
N ALA A 103 14.00 -15.33 -30.58
CA ALA A 103 13.29 -16.48 -31.11
C ALA A 103 11.88 -16.64 -30.49
N GLU A 104 11.72 -16.37 -29.19
CA GLU A 104 10.40 -16.35 -28.53
C GLU A 104 9.52 -15.21 -29.05
N LEU A 105 10.07 -14.01 -29.24
CA LEU A 105 9.34 -12.87 -29.81
C LEU A 105 8.89 -13.11 -31.26
N GLU A 106 9.72 -13.76 -32.09
CA GLU A 106 9.34 -14.12 -33.46
C GLU A 106 8.22 -15.18 -33.48
N ARG A 107 8.27 -16.16 -32.56
CA ARG A 107 7.22 -17.17 -32.36
C ARG A 107 5.89 -16.55 -31.88
N LEU A 108 5.94 -15.58 -30.97
CA LEU A 108 4.76 -14.85 -30.50
C LEU A 108 4.19 -13.90 -31.56
N GLY A 109 5.06 -13.25 -32.35
CA GLY A 109 4.68 -12.44 -33.50
C GLY A 109 3.92 -13.25 -34.57
N ALA A 110 4.35 -14.49 -34.82
CA ALA A 110 3.66 -15.41 -35.73
C ALA A 110 2.24 -15.79 -35.24
N SER A 111 2.02 -15.98 -33.93
CA SER A 111 0.68 -16.23 -33.40
C SER A 111 -0.26 -15.02 -33.49
N LEU A 112 0.24 -13.81 -33.23
CA LEU A 112 -0.57 -12.58 -33.21
C LEU A 112 -0.98 -12.06 -34.60
N ALA A 113 -0.37 -12.58 -35.67
CA ALA A 113 -0.76 -12.28 -37.05
C ALA A 113 -1.98 -13.10 -37.54
N GLY A 114 -2.29 -14.24 -36.89
CA GLY A 114 -3.34 -15.16 -37.33
C GLY A 114 -4.79 -14.75 -36.99
N GLU A 115 -4.98 -13.93 -35.96
CA GLU A 115 -6.32 -13.63 -35.40
C GLU A 115 -6.93 -12.29 -35.84
N ARG A 116 -6.41 -11.65 -36.90
CA ARG A 116 -6.85 -10.30 -37.31
C ARG A 116 -7.44 -10.17 -38.73
N THR A 117 -8.01 -11.25 -39.27
CA THR A 117 -8.81 -11.21 -40.52
C THR A 117 -10.02 -12.15 -40.50
N ALA A 118 -11.04 -11.89 -39.67
CA ALA A 118 -12.35 -12.55 -39.77
C ALA A 118 -13.50 -11.77 -39.09
N SER A 119 -13.85 -10.57 -39.58
CA SER A 119 -15.21 -10.05 -39.41
C SER A 119 -15.55 -9.01 -40.47
N ALA A 120 -16.32 -9.43 -41.48
CA ALA A 120 -16.92 -8.58 -42.49
C ALA A 120 -18.38 -9.02 -42.68
N ALA A 121 -19.30 -8.06 -42.74
CA ALA A 121 -20.75 -8.28 -42.76
C ALA A 121 -21.29 -8.75 -44.13
N PRO A 122 -22.59 -9.03 -44.23
CA PRO A 122 -23.40 -8.22 -45.15
C PRO A 122 -24.72 -7.68 -44.55
N VAL A 123 -25.46 -6.91 -45.35
CA VAL A 123 -26.49 -5.92 -44.96
C VAL A 123 -27.71 -5.98 -45.92
N LEU A 124 -28.82 -5.31 -45.55
CA LEU A 124 -30.04 -4.92 -46.34
C LEU A 124 -31.22 -5.92 -46.44
N PRO A 125 -32.50 -5.46 -46.63
CA PRO A 125 -33.11 -4.22 -46.08
C PRO A 125 -34.66 -4.26 -45.77
N ASP A 126 -35.15 -3.10 -45.31
CA ASP A 126 -36.48 -2.46 -45.50
C ASP A 126 -37.72 -2.75 -44.61
N GLU A 127 -38.44 -1.63 -44.39
CA GLU A 127 -39.63 -1.32 -43.56
C GLU A 127 -40.98 -1.61 -44.30
N PRO A 128 -42.23 -1.24 -43.84
CA PRO A 128 -42.64 -0.32 -42.76
C PRO A 128 -43.91 -0.62 -41.89
N GLU A 129 -44.07 0.24 -40.87
CA GLU A 129 -45.31 0.86 -40.32
C GLU A 129 -46.39 0.13 -39.46
N ALA A 130 -46.49 0.65 -38.22
CA ALA A 130 -47.69 1.18 -37.55
C ALA A 130 -48.85 0.26 -37.06
N ARG A 131 -49.17 0.34 -35.75
CA ARG A 131 -50.33 1.08 -35.20
C ARG A 131 -50.51 0.98 -33.67
N THR A 132 -51.03 2.07 -33.13
CA THR A 132 -51.55 2.37 -31.79
C THR A 132 -52.41 1.29 -31.10
N GLY A 133 -52.38 1.24 -29.75
CA GLY A 133 -53.53 0.74 -28.97
C GLY A 133 -53.25 0.20 -27.56
N ARG A 134 -53.25 1.05 -26.53
CA ARG A 134 -53.43 0.63 -25.11
C ARG A 134 -54.91 0.76 -24.76
N VAL A 135 -55.60 -0.35 -24.48
CA VAL A 135 -56.93 -0.38 -23.84
C VAL A 135 -57.06 -1.64 -22.98
N ASP A 136 -57.46 -1.49 -21.72
CA ASP A 136 -57.76 -2.61 -20.81
C ASP A 136 -59.12 -3.25 -21.11
N PRO A 137 -59.25 -4.60 -21.07
CA PRO A 137 -60.54 -5.26 -21.07
C PRO A 137 -61.11 -5.32 -19.65
N ARG A 138 -62.06 -4.41 -19.38
CA ARG A 138 -62.95 -4.45 -18.22
C ARG A 138 -63.92 -5.64 -18.33
N LEU A 139 -64.12 -6.38 -17.24
CA LEU A 139 -65.15 -7.41 -17.11
C LEU A 139 -66.08 -7.02 -15.96
N ASP A 140 -67.31 -6.63 -16.28
CA ASP A 140 -68.39 -6.34 -15.33
C ASP A 140 -69.24 -7.61 -15.05
N LEU A 141 -70.27 -7.46 -14.20
CA LEU A 141 -71.46 -8.31 -13.96
C LEU A 141 -71.46 -9.20 -12.67
N PRO A 142 -72.65 -9.55 -12.09
CA PRO A 142 -73.53 -8.59 -11.39
C PRO A 142 -74.35 -9.19 -10.21
N PHE A 143 -74.40 -8.60 -9.01
CA PHE A 143 -75.40 -9.02 -7.99
C PHE A 143 -75.98 -7.84 -7.19
N GLU A 144 -77.31 -7.69 -7.25
CA GLU A 144 -78.13 -6.73 -6.50
C GLU A 144 -78.28 -7.12 -5.01
N VAL A 145 -78.65 -6.16 -4.15
CA VAL A 145 -79.93 -6.12 -3.37
C VAL A 145 -79.94 -4.92 -2.41
N ASP A 146 -81.06 -4.18 -2.44
CA ASP A 146 -81.65 -3.19 -1.49
C ASP A 146 -80.79 -2.26 -0.61
N GLU A 147 -81.09 -0.95 -0.75
CA GLU A 147 -81.06 0.02 0.36
C GLU A 147 -82.33 -0.12 1.24
N PRO A 148 -82.22 0.19 2.55
CA PRO A 148 -83.12 1.23 3.04
C PRO A 148 -82.47 2.32 3.92
N VAL A 149 -82.76 3.54 3.51
CA VAL A 149 -82.74 4.85 4.19
C VAL A 149 -82.58 4.89 5.72
N ALA A 150 -81.47 5.51 6.14
CA ALA A 150 -81.27 6.44 7.27
C ALA A 150 -81.95 6.25 8.65
N ALA A 151 -81.10 6.13 9.68
CA ALA A 151 -81.29 6.84 10.95
C ALA A 151 -79.93 7.20 11.57
N ALA A 152 -79.75 8.45 12.02
CA ALA A 152 -78.48 8.93 12.56
C ALA A 152 -78.23 8.41 13.99
N GLN A 153 -77.00 7.96 14.27
CA GLN A 153 -76.48 7.79 15.64
C GLN A 153 -75.11 8.46 15.74
N ALA A 154 -74.85 9.10 16.90
CA ALA A 154 -73.65 9.87 17.16
C ALA A 154 -72.38 8.98 17.23
N PRO A 155 -71.19 9.52 16.93
CA PRO A 155 -69.97 8.71 16.85
C PRO A 155 -69.54 8.18 18.22
N ALA A 156 -69.45 6.85 18.32
CA ALA A 156 -68.72 6.18 19.40
C ALA A 156 -67.20 6.46 19.28
N PRO A 157 -66.45 6.50 20.39
CA PRO A 157 -65.03 6.85 20.37
C PRO A 157 -64.22 5.79 19.60
N ALA A 158 -63.28 6.25 18.78
CA ALA A 158 -62.39 5.38 18.02
C ALA A 158 -61.55 4.49 18.96
N PRO A 159 -61.34 3.20 18.63
CA PRO A 159 -60.39 2.37 19.36
C PRO A 159 -58.97 2.97 19.20
N ALA A 160 -58.22 3.00 20.30
CA ALA A 160 -56.87 3.55 20.32
C ALA A 160 -55.96 2.82 19.31
N PRO A 161 -55.03 3.52 18.65
CA PRO A 161 -54.10 2.89 17.71
C PRO A 161 -53.27 1.83 18.43
N ALA A 162 -53.20 0.63 17.85
CA ALA A 162 -52.31 -0.40 18.33
C ALA A 162 -50.86 0.12 18.33
N PRO A 163 -50.05 -0.15 19.38
CA PRO A 163 -48.67 0.30 19.43
C PRO A 163 -47.90 -0.29 18.24
N ALA A 164 -47.22 0.59 17.49
CA ALA A 164 -46.37 0.16 16.38
C ALA A 164 -45.31 -0.84 16.90
N PRO A 165 -44.97 -1.88 16.12
CA PRO A 165 -43.92 -2.81 16.51
C PRO A 165 -42.62 -2.02 16.75
N ALA A 166 -42.00 -2.26 17.91
CA ALA A 166 -40.76 -1.60 18.28
C ALA A 166 -39.70 -1.82 17.18
N PRO A 167 -38.84 -0.82 16.88
CA PRO A 167 -37.77 -1.02 15.93
C PRO A 167 -36.89 -2.20 16.36
N PRO A 168 -36.38 -3.01 15.42
CA PRO A 168 -35.51 -4.12 15.77
C PRO A 168 -34.31 -3.58 16.56
N PRO A 169 -33.84 -4.30 17.61
CA PRO A 169 -32.68 -3.86 18.36
C PRO A 169 -31.49 -3.68 17.41
N PRO A 170 -30.63 -2.68 17.63
CA PRO A 170 -29.44 -2.49 16.81
C PRO A 170 -28.65 -3.80 16.75
N PRO A 171 -28.06 -4.15 15.59
CA PRO A 171 -27.32 -5.39 15.45
C PRO A 171 -26.26 -5.43 16.55
N ARG A 172 -26.35 -6.45 17.42
CA ARG A 172 -25.39 -6.64 18.50
C ARG A 172 -24.03 -6.82 17.85
N THR A 173 -23.18 -5.80 17.93
CA THR A 173 -21.80 -5.89 17.45
C THR A 173 -21.19 -7.10 18.16
N PRO A 174 -20.69 -8.12 17.42
CA PRO A 174 -20.03 -9.24 18.07
C PRO A 174 -18.87 -8.69 18.91
N PRO A 175 -18.57 -9.30 20.07
CA PRO A 175 -17.45 -8.86 20.90
C PRO A 175 -16.18 -8.90 20.04
N ARG A 176 -15.67 -7.71 19.71
CA ARG A 176 -14.39 -7.58 19.01
C ARG A 176 -13.30 -7.96 20.00
N SER A 177 -12.29 -8.67 19.52
CA SER A 177 -11.12 -8.97 20.33
C SER A 177 -10.45 -7.66 20.75
N ASP A 178 -10.01 -7.56 22.00
CA ASP A 178 -9.21 -6.42 22.47
C ASP A 178 -7.71 -6.61 22.15
N LEU A 179 -7.33 -7.76 21.58
CA LEU A 179 -5.98 -8.10 21.16
C LEU A 179 -5.45 -7.09 20.14
N GLY A 180 -4.27 -6.51 20.36
CA GLY A 180 -3.71 -5.50 19.47
C GLY A 180 -4.41 -4.14 19.55
N ARG A 181 -5.28 -3.90 20.54
CA ARG A 181 -5.73 -2.55 20.85
C ARG A 181 -4.56 -1.70 21.34
N ARG A 182 -4.35 -0.55 20.68
CA ARG A 182 -3.43 0.49 21.17
C ARG A 182 -4.00 1.15 22.45
N PRO A 183 -3.19 1.44 23.49
CA PRO A 183 -3.65 2.21 24.64
C PRO A 183 -4.26 3.56 24.22
N ALA A 184 -5.47 3.87 24.70
CA ALA A 184 -6.23 5.03 24.25
C ALA A 184 -5.60 6.39 24.62
N ASN A 185 -4.61 6.38 25.50
CA ASN A 185 -3.80 7.52 25.94
C ASN A 185 -2.45 7.64 25.22
N ALA A 186 -2.09 6.71 24.33
CA ALA A 186 -0.85 6.80 23.57
C ALA A 186 -1.00 7.79 22.40
N PRO A 187 -0.15 8.83 22.29
CA PRO A 187 -0.19 9.74 21.15
C PRO A 187 0.16 9.02 19.84
N VAL A 188 -0.28 9.59 18.73
CA VAL A 188 0.11 9.18 17.38
C VAL A 188 0.64 10.42 16.66
N GLU A 189 1.96 10.48 16.54
CA GLU A 189 2.70 11.62 16.02
C GLU A 189 3.14 11.38 14.57
N ARG A 190 3.50 10.13 14.25
CA ARG A 190 3.84 9.70 12.89
C ARG A 190 3.21 8.34 12.60
N ILE A 191 2.83 8.13 11.34
CA ILE A 191 2.45 6.81 10.82
C ILE A 191 3.40 6.48 9.67
N VAL A 192 3.94 5.27 9.65
CA VAL A 192 4.76 4.74 8.55
C VAL A 192 4.00 3.58 7.92
N SER A 193 3.82 3.63 6.61
CA SER A 193 2.98 2.67 5.87
C SER A 193 3.74 1.95 4.77
N LEU A 194 3.39 0.68 4.56
CA LEU A 194 3.76 -0.12 3.39
C LEU A 194 2.51 -0.78 2.82
N TYR A 195 2.54 -1.15 1.54
CA TYR A 195 1.45 -1.89 0.92
C TYR A 195 1.96 -3.21 0.34
N VAL A 196 1.14 -4.24 0.40
CA VAL A 196 1.35 -5.50 -0.35
C VAL A 196 0.18 -5.63 -1.30
N VAL A 197 0.43 -5.55 -2.60
CA VAL A 197 -0.60 -5.60 -3.65
C VAL A 197 -0.48 -6.86 -4.48
N ALA A 198 -1.61 -7.36 -4.99
CA ALA A 198 -1.62 -8.42 -5.98
C ALA A 198 -1.00 -7.91 -7.30
N ARG A 199 -0.48 -8.83 -8.12
CA ARG A 199 -0.07 -8.54 -9.50
C ARG A 199 -1.25 -8.00 -10.32
N GLU A 200 -0.93 -7.29 -11.40
CA GLU A 200 -1.94 -6.74 -12.30
C GLU A 200 -2.92 -7.81 -12.80
N GLY A 201 -4.22 -7.47 -12.84
CA GLY A 201 -5.31 -8.41 -13.15
C GLY A 201 -5.66 -9.42 -12.05
N SER A 202 -4.86 -9.54 -10.98
CA SER A 202 -5.04 -10.52 -9.90
C SER A 202 -5.60 -9.89 -8.61
N LYS A 203 -6.06 -10.75 -7.69
CA LYS A 203 -6.50 -10.38 -6.33
C LYS A 203 -6.14 -11.50 -5.36
N PHE A 204 -5.88 -11.16 -4.11
CA PHE A 204 -5.69 -12.15 -3.05
C PHE A 204 -7.05 -12.67 -2.56
N ASN A 205 -7.16 -13.99 -2.33
CA ASN A 205 -8.33 -14.60 -1.68
C ASN A 205 -8.19 -14.52 -0.15
N GLY A 206 -9.31 -14.35 0.55
CA GLY A 206 -9.32 -14.28 2.01
C GLY A 206 -8.81 -15.53 2.71
N SER A 207 -9.07 -16.74 2.17
CA SER A 207 -8.55 -17.99 2.74
C SER A 207 -7.02 -18.04 2.72
N ASP A 208 -6.41 -17.67 1.59
CA ASP A 208 -4.96 -17.64 1.42
C ASP A 208 -4.33 -16.57 2.31
N LEU A 209 -5.02 -15.42 2.46
CA LEU A 209 -4.63 -14.32 3.34
C LEU A 209 -4.56 -14.71 4.82
N VAL A 210 -5.54 -15.46 5.34
CA VAL A 210 -5.52 -15.96 6.73
C VAL A 210 -4.28 -16.83 6.94
N VAL A 211 -4.08 -17.82 6.08
CA VAL A 211 -2.94 -18.76 6.17
C VAL A 211 -1.60 -18.04 6.01
N ALA A 212 -1.52 -17.02 5.15
CA ALA A 212 -0.31 -16.22 4.97
C ALA A 212 -0.04 -15.30 6.18
N ALA A 213 -1.07 -14.72 6.78
CA ALA A 213 -0.96 -13.88 7.98
C ALA A 213 -0.49 -14.70 9.20
N GLU A 214 -1.11 -15.85 9.47
CA GLU A 214 -0.70 -16.77 10.53
C GLU A 214 0.75 -17.23 10.35
N LYS A 215 1.15 -17.64 9.12
CA LYS A 215 2.54 -18.01 8.79
C LYS A 215 3.54 -16.87 8.90
N ALA A 216 3.07 -15.61 8.91
CA ALA A 216 3.89 -14.42 9.07
C ALA A 216 3.93 -13.93 10.55
N GLY A 217 3.29 -14.66 11.48
CA GLY A 217 3.22 -14.27 12.89
C GLY A 217 2.31 -13.08 13.16
N LEU A 218 1.23 -12.95 12.39
CA LEU A 218 0.19 -11.95 12.60
C LEU A 218 -1.04 -12.56 13.25
N GLU A 219 -1.60 -11.86 14.23
CA GLU A 219 -2.78 -12.29 14.98
C GLU A 219 -3.99 -11.40 14.65
N PHE A 220 -5.17 -12.00 14.50
CA PHE A 220 -6.41 -11.27 14.23
C PHE A 220 -7.00 -10.68 15.53
N GLY A 221 -7.30 -9.38 15.55
CA GLY A 221 -7.60 -8.67 16.78
C GLY A 221 -8.58 -7.51 16.68
N ASP A 222 -8.25 -6.42 17.37
CA ASP A 222 -9.06 -5.20 17.46
C ASP A 222 -9.34 -4.61 16.09
N MET A 223 -10.42 -3.83 15.99
CA MET A 223 -10.93 -3.26 14.71
C MET A 223 -11.27 -4.30 13.60
N GLY A 224 -11.05 -5.60 13.81
CA GLY A 224 -11.16 -6.64 12.78
C GLY A 224 -10.01 -6.62 11.78
N ILE A 225 -8.80 -6.27 12.23
CA ILE A 225 -7.58 -6.30 11.42
C ILE A 225 -6.54 -7.24 12.03
N TYR A 226 -5.42 -7.43 11.33
CA TYR A 226 -4.30 -8.21 11.84
C TYR A 226 -3.28 -7.32 12.54
N HIS A 227 -2.60 -7.85 13.54
CA HIS A 227 -1.61 -7.15 14.35
C HIS A 227 -0.35 -8.00 14.53
N ARG A 228 0.81 -7.36 14.58
CA ARG A 228 2.01 -7.94 15.17
C ARG A 228 2.16 -7.36 16.58
N LEU A 229 2.15 -8.24 17.59
CA LEU A 229 2.29 -7.87 18.99
C LEU A 229 3.74 -7.97 19.45
N VAL A 230 4.04 -7.42 20.63
CA VAL A 230 5.29 -7.69 21.33
C VAL A 230 5.20 -9.07 21.97
N ASP A 231 6.22 -9.90 21.78
CA ASP A 231 6.23 -11.28 22.29
C ASP A 231 6.07 -11.29 23.83
N GLY A 232 5.05 -12.01 24.29
CA GLY A 232 4.69 -12.09 25.71
C GLY A 232 4.01 -10.86 26.33
N HIS A 233 3.82 -9.77 25.58
CA HIS A 233 3.33 -8.48 26.09
C HIS A 233 2.23 -7.85 25.20
N PRO A 234 1.09 -8.54 24.99
CA PRO A 234 0.00 -8.06 24.13
C PRO A 234 -0.66 -6.76 24.64
N GLU A 235 -0.52 -6.45 25.93
CA GLU A 235 -1.09 -5.26 26.59
C GLU A 235 -0.40 -3.94 26.21
N GLN A 236 0.83 -3.99 25.70
CA GLN A 236 1.56 -2.80 25.22
C GLN A 236 1.02 -2.31 23.85
N GLY A 237 0.16 -3.11 23.22
CA GLY A 237 -0.41 -2.85 21.90
C GLY A 237 0.46 -3.37 20.76
N PRO A 238 0.09 -3.06 19.51
CA PRO A 238 0.72 -3.61 18.33
C PRO A 238 2.00 -2.84 17.96
N ILE A 239 3.03 -3.57 17.56
CA ILE A 239 4.22 -3.04 16.87
C ILE A 239 3.78 -2.42 15.54
N PHE A 240 3.01 -3.17 14.75
CA PHE A 240 2.36 -2.72 13.53
C PHE A 240 1.06 -3.49 13.30
N SER A 241 0.19 -2.93 12.45
CA SER A 241 -1.10 -3.52 12.08
C SER A 241 -1.22 -3.67 10.57
N VAL A 242 -2.06 -4.59 10.11
CA VAL A 242 -2.28 -4.91 8.70
C VAL A 242 -3.78 -4.89 8.40
N ALA A 243 -4.21 -3.91 7.61
CA ALA A 243 -5.58 -3.70 7.18
C ALA A 243 -5.78 -4.09 5.70
N ASN A 244 -7.04 -4.29 5.31
CA ASN A 244 -7.44 -4.49 3.92
C ASN A 244 -7.41 -3.14 3.16
N LEU A 245 -6.94 -3.09 1.91
CA LEU A 245 -7.03 -1.89 1.07
C LEU A 245 -8.47 -1.52 0.68
N VAL A 246 -9.40 -2.47 0.71
CA VAL A 246 -10.82 -2.25 0.39
C VAL A 246 -11.56 -1.74 1.62
N LYS A 247 -12.23 -0.59 1.50
CA LYS A 247 -13.11 -0.04 2.55
C LYS A 247 -14.19 -1.08 2.90
N PRO A 248 -14.45 -1.36 4.20
CA PRO A 248 -14.09 -0.58 5.38
C PRO A 248 -12.68 -0.79 5.95
N GLY A 249 -11.85 -1.69 5.38
CA GLY A 249 -10.47 -1.94 5.81
C GLY A 249 -10.30 -3.10 6.79
N ASN A 250 -11.39 -3.70 7.27
CA ASN A 250 -11.37 -4.91 8.10
C ASN A 250 -11.45 -6.20 7.27
N PHE A 251 -11.23 -7.34 7.93
CA PHE A 251 -11.46 -8.68 7.41
C PHE A 251 -12.66 -9.30 8.13
N ASP A 252 -13.75 -9.50 7.40
CA ASP A 252 -14.92 -10.22 7.92
C ASP A 252 -14.65 -11.73 7.91
N MET A 253 -14.28 -12.27 9.08
CA MET A 253 -14.02 -13.70 9.28
C MET A 253 -15.21 -14.59 8.90
N ALA A 254 -16.46 -14.09 9.01
CA ALA A 254 -17.64 -14.87 8.63
C ALA A 254 -17.81 -15.00 7.10
N ARG A 255 -17.15 -14.14 6.32
CA ARG A 255 -17.22 -14.10 4.84
C ARG A 255 -15.86 -14.29 4.16
N ILE A 256 -14.83 -14.63 4.93
CA ILE A 256 -13.42 -14.66 4.50
C ILE A 256 -13.17 -15.54 3.28
N ALA A 257 -13.84 -16.69 3.18
CA ALA A 257 -13.74 -17.59 2.01
C ALA A 257 -14.22 -16.97 0.69
N THR A 258 -15.01 -15.89 0.74
CA THR A 258 -15.48 -15.12 -0.43
C THR A 258 -14.81 -13.76 -0.57
N LEU A 259 -13.92 -13.39 0.35
CA LEU A 259 -13.20 -12.12 0.30
C LEU A 259 -12.18 -12.16 -0.85
N GLN A 260 -12.21 -11.13 -1.68
CA GLN A 260 -11.14 -10.82 -2.63
C GLN A 260 -10.67 -9.39 -2.43
N THR A 261 -9.36 -9.17 -2.40
CA THR A 261 -8.79 -7.83 -2.27
C THR A 261 -7.62 -7.60 -3.24
N PRO A 262 -7.47 -6.40 -3.83
CA PRO A 262 -6.26 -6.00 -4.55
C PRO A 262 -5.03 -5.89 -3.65
N GLY A 263 -5.17 -5.86 -2.31
CA GLY A 263 -4.02 -5.85 -1.41
C GLY A 263 -4.29 -5.40 0.02
N LEU A 264 -3.19 -5.15 0.72
CA LEU A 264 -3.11 -4.93 2.15
C LEU A 264 -2.32 -3.65 2.45
N SER A 265 -2.66 -3.00 3.56
CA SER A 265 -1.94 -1.85 4.10
C SER A 265 -1.34 -2.24 5.44
N PHE A 266 -0.01 -2.30 5.49
CA PHE A 266 0.78 -2.41 6.70
C PHE A 266 1.00 -1.00 7.24
N PHE A 267 0.79 -0.77 8.53
CA PHE A 267 1.07 0.52 9.15
C PHE A 267 1.54 0.36 10.59
N MET A 268 2.56 1.13 10.95
CA MET A 268 3.00 1.32 12.33
C MET A 268 2.76 2.78 12.72
N ALA A 269 2.21 2.99 13.91
CA ALA A 269 1.99 4.30 14.47
C ALA A 269 3.02 4.56 15.58
N LEU A 270 3.61 5.75 15.57
CA LEU A 270 4.71 6.16 16.42
C LEU A 270 4.28 7.32 17.33
N PRO A 271 4.68 7.36 18.61
CA PRO A 271 5.42 6.31 19.33
C PRO A 271 4.66 4.97 19.42
N GLY A 272 5.40 3.88 19.56
CA GLY A 272 4.91 2.50 19.67
C GLY A 272 5.50 1.80 20.90
N PRO A 273 5.21 0.50 21.10
CA PRO A 273 5.75 -0.25 22.25
C PRO A 273 7.24 -0.60 22.11
N VAL A 274 7.82 -0.41 20.92
CA VAL A 274 9.24 -0.62 20.60
C VAL A 274 9.75 0.58 19.77
N PRO A 275 11.08 0.82 19.70
CA PRO A 275 11.67 1.86 18.85
C PRO A 275 11.21 1.76 17.39
N ALA A 276 11.17 2.89 16.68
CA ALA A 276 10.65 2.94 15.32
C ALA A 276 11.51 2.12 14.34
N LEU A 277 12.83 2.11 14.52
CA LEU A 277 13.74 1.25 13.77
C LEU A 277 13.39 -0.24 13.96
N ASP A 278 13.18 -0.68 15.19
CA ASP A 278 12.88 -2.08 15.52
C ASP A 278 11.49 -2.49 15.00
N ALA A 279 10.50 -1.59 15.11
CA ALA A 279 9.18 -1.78 14.53
C ALA A 279 9.25 -1.96 13.01
N TRP A 280 10.11 -1.19 12.33
CA TRP A 280 10.33 -1.31 10.89
C TRP A 280 11.08 -2.58 10.50
N ASP A 281 12.14 -2.96 11.24
CA ASP A 281 12.89 -4.18 10.99
C ASP A 281 12.08 -5.44 11.35
N ALA A 282 10.99 -5.33 12.11
CA ALA A 282 9.94 -6.36 12.22
C ALA A 282 8.88 -6.29 11.09
N MET A 283 8.44 -5.09 10.68
CA MET A 283 7.39 -4.89 9.68
C MET A 283 7.84 -5.27 8.27
N LEU A 284 9.04 -4.85 7.86
CA LEU A 284 9.55 -5.03 6.50
C LEU A 284 9.70 -6.52 6.11
N PRO A 285 10.37 -7.39 6.89
CA PRO A 285 10.46 -8.82 6.57
C PRO A 285 9.09 -9.49 6.58
N THR A 286 8.18 -9.07 7.47
CA THR A 286 6.81 -9.59 7.51
C THR A 286 6.04 -9.23 6.22
N ALA A 287 6.13 -7.98 5.75
CA ALA A 287 5.51 -7.56 4.51
C ALA A 287 6.10 -8.26 3.27
N GLN A 288 7.42 -8.45 3.22
CA GLN A 288 8.10 -9.21 2.17
C GLN A 288 7.66 -10.68 2.17
N ARG A 289 7.67 -11.34 3.33
CA ARG A 289 7.21 -12.73 3.49
C ARG A 289 5.76 -12.91 3.07
N LEU A 290 4.90 -11.97 3.41
CA LEU A 290 3.48 -12.05 3.10
C LEU A 290 3.22 -11.74 1.61
N ALA A 291 4.06 -10.94 0.96
CA ALA A 291 4.08 -10.81 -0.50
C ALA A 291 4.55 -12.10 -1.19
N GLU A 292 5.61 -12.76 -0.71
CA GLU A 292 6.06 -14.07 -1.23
C GLU A 292 4.97 -15.14 -1.16
N LEU A 293 4.27 -15.22 -0.02
CA LEU A 293 3.23 -16.24 0.22
C LEU A 293 1.96 -16.05 -0.62
N LEU A 294 1.73 -14.85 -1.17
CA LEU A 294 0.54 -14.49 -1.93
C LEU A 294 0.83 -14.14 -3.40
N ASP A 295 2.08 -14.28 -3.85
CA ASP A 295 2.59 -13.78 -5.14
C ASP A 295 2.26 -12.29 -5.39
N GLY A 296 2.55 -11.46 -4.38
CA GLY A 296 2.33 -10.02 -4.38
C GLY A 296 3.58 -9.18 -4.62
N LEU A 297 3.40 -7.87 -4.66
CA LEU A 297 4.45 -6.85 -4.73
C LEU A 297 4.39 -5.94 -3.51
N VAL A 298 5.55 -5.67 -2.89
CA VAL A 298 5.67 -4.69 -1.81
C VAL A 298 5.87 -3.29 -2.40
N LEU A 299 5.02 -2.35 -1.99
CA LEU A 299 5.07 -0.94 -2.38
C LEU A 299 5.30 -0.04 -1.17
N ASP A 300 5.89 1.13 -1.40
CA ASP A 300 6.01 2.20 -0.41
C ASP A 300 4.74 3.08 -0.31
N GLU A 301 4.78 4.11 0.53
CA GLU A 301 3.67 5.06 0.73
C GLU A 301 3.18 5.72 -0.57
N GLU A 302 4.10 5.99 -1.50
CA GLU A 302 3.83 6.60 -2.81
C GLU A 302 3.31 5.58 -3.85
N ARG A 303 3.15 4.30 -3.46
CA ARG A 303 2.79 3.15 -4.31
C ARG A 303 3.86 2.78 -5.34
N ASN A 304 5.12 3.17 -5.10
CA ASN A 304 6.26 2.74 -5.89
C ASN A 304 6.80 1.40 -5.37
N ALA A 305 7.37 0.59 -6.25
CA ALA A 305 7.97 -0.70 -5.87
C ALA A 305 9.12 -0.50 -4.86
N LEU A 306 9.11 -1.27 -3.77
CA LEU A 306 10.01 -1.04 -2.64
C LEU A 306 11.46 -1.50 -2.92
N GLY A 307 12.26 -0.59 -3.49
CA GLY A 307 13.68 -0.82 -3.78
C GLY A 307 14.63 -0.63 -2.58
N ARG A 308 15.84 -1.19 -2.67
CA ARG A 308 16.89 -1.11 -1.62
C ARG A 308 17.20 0.32 -1.17
N GLN A 309 17.25 1.28 -2.10
CA GLN A 309 17.50 2.70 -1.79
C GLN A 309 16.38 3.30 -0.92
N ARG A 310 15.12 2.97 -1.21
CA ARG A 310 13.97 3.45 -0.44
C ARG A 310 13.92 2.82 0.95
N ILE A 311 14.24 1.53 1.07
CA ILE A 311 14.40 0.84 2.36
C ILE A 311 15.47 1.51 3.22
N ALA A 312 16.64 1.82 2.66
CA ALA A 312 17.71 2.50 3.38
C ALA A 312 17.29 3.90 3.83
N HIS A 313 16.65 4.67 2.95
CA HIS A 313 16.15 6.01 3.25
C HIS A 313 15.10 6.01 4.38
N ILE A 314 14.10 5.13 4.33
CA ILE A 314 13.10 5.00 5.42
C ILE A 314 13.78 4.61 6.73
N ARG A 315 14.75 3.67 6.69
CA ARG A 315 15.51 3.28 7.89
C ARG A 315 16.27 4.44 8.51
N ASP A 316 16.89 5.29 7.69
CA ASP A 316 17.64 6.46 8.18
C ASP A 316 16.73 7.59 8.69
N GLU A 317 15.53 7.75 8.12
CA GLU A 317 14.51 8.64 8.69
C GLU A 317 14.01 8.14 10.05
N LEU A 318 13.79 6.83 10.22
CA LEU A 318 13.34 6.26 11.49
C LEU A 318 14.41 6.34 12.57
N ARG A 319 15.67 6.07 12.23
CA ARG A 319 16.82 6.37 13.10
C ARG A 319 16.90 7.85 13.49
N GLY A 320 16.52 8.75 12.58
CA GLY A 320 16.44 10.18 12.85
C GLY A 320 15.30 10.54 13.80
N TRP A 321 14.16 9.87 13.66
CA TRP A 321 13.01 9.99 14.54
C TRP A 321 13.35 9.46 15.95
N ASP A 322 13.86 8.23 16.08
CA ASP A 322 14.22 7.62 17.38
C ASP A 322 15.15 8.53 18.19
N ARG A 323 16.28 8.97 17.62
CA ARG A 323 17.21 9.91 18.28
C ARG A 323 16.59 11.24 18.73
N GLY A 324 15.52 11.68 18.06
CA GLY A 324 14.78 12.89 18.43
C GLY A 324 13.95 12.68 19.69
N HIS A 325 13.31 11.51 19.82
CA HIS A 325 12.35 11.22 20.90
C HIS A 325 13.06 10.62 22.14
N GLU A 326 14.16 9.88 21.95
CA GLU A 326 15.10 9.51 23.03
C GLU A 326 15.62 10.74 23.79
N GLY A 327 15.78 11.88 23.11
CA GLY A 327 16.19 13.15 23.72
C GLY A 327 15.09 13.84 24.54
N GLU A 328 13.82 13.50 24.30
CA GLU A 328 12.67 14.04 25.05
C GLU A 328 12.26 13.12 26.22
N GLU A 329 12.44 11.80 26.11
CA GLU A 329 12.16 10.85 27.22
C GLU A 329 13.28 10.78 28.28
N ILE A 330 14.12 11.81 28.41
CA ILE A 330 15.00 11.97 29.57
C ILE A 330 14.12 12.23 30.80
N LYS A 331 13.72 11.15 31.46
CA LYS A 331 13.15 11.19 32.82
C LYS A 331 14.17 11.84 33.74
N PHE A 332 13.93 13.10 34.08
CA PHE A 332 14.55 13.79 35.20
C PHE A 332 14.12 13.11 36.52
N GLY A 333 14.71 11.97 36.86
CA GLY A 333 14.81 11.53 38.25
C GLY A 333 15.72 12.52 38.98
N GLN A 334 15.36 13.11 40.12
CA GLN A 334 14.64 12.58 41.29
C GLN A 334 15.37 11.41 41.97
#